data_AF-A0A9D8WP77-F1
#
_entry.id   AF-A0A9D8WP77-F1
#
_cell.length_a   1.000
_cell.length_b   1.000
_cell.length_c   1.000
_cell.angle_alpha   90.00
_cell.angle_beta   90.00
_cell.angle_gamma   90.00
#
_symmetry.space_group_name_H-M   'P 1'
#
loop_
_entity.id
_entity.type
_entity.pdbx_description
1 polymer ?
#
loop_
_entity_poly.entity_id
_entity_poly.type
_entity_poly.pdbx_seq_one_letter_code
_entity_poly.pdbx_strand_id
1 'polypeptide(L)'
;MIANAVLTLPMAVLVKRDFLRLGHVSLPVAVWTGAAMHGHAIATFVMAWSDSGSAYSPTLWSLVPGGLIFTFGAYIIYLGRKAYGDRKRVYGLKENELIEHGIYRRSRNPQYLGYWLMFVGAASGSGSLLAFGFALVFALLVHGYITIVEEPHLKRHFGADYTLYCQRVARYFRIDASEDLKKELADG
;
A
#
# COMPACT_ATOMS: atom_id res chain seq x y z
N MET A 1 7.32 -12.36 -18.41
CA MET A 1 5.90 -12.27 -17.97
C MET A 1 5.42 -13.44 -17.09
N ILE A 2 6.13 -14.59 -16.99
CA ILE A 2 5.75 -15.75 -16.14
C ILE A 2 6.06 -15.55 -14.64
N ALA A 3 6.94 -14.60 -14.29
CA ALA A 3 7.38 -14.38 -12.91
C ALA A 3 6.30 -13.86 -11.94
N ASN A 4 5.19 -13.28 -12.45
CA ASN A 4 4.22 -12.55 -11.63
C ASN A 4 3.22 -13.45 -10.87
N ALA A 5 2.88 -14.62 -11.39
CA ALA A 5 1.99 -15.57 -10.70
C ALA A 5 2.72 -16.39 -9.62
N VAL A 6 4.04 -16.52 -9.75
CA VAL A 6 4.90 -17.34 -8.88
C VAL A 6 5.16 -16.67 -7.52
N LEU A 7 4.99 -15.34 -7.41
CA LEU A 7 5.16 -14.64 -6.13
C LEU A 7 3.83 -14.39 -5.42
N THR A 8 2.77 -14.07 -6.16
CA THR A 8 1.48 -13.63 -5.59
C THR A 8 0.67 -14.73 -4.95
N LEU A 9 0.47 -15.83 -5.67
CA LEU A 9 -0.33 -16.96 -5.22
C LEU A 9 0.36 -17.70 -4.07
N PRO A 10 1.68 -17.99 -4.12
CA PRO A 10 2.35 -18.59 -2.98
C PRO A 10 2.36 -17.68 -1.77
N MET A 11 2.52 -16.37 -1.92
CA MET A 11 2.47 -15.45 -0.78
C MET A 11 1.14 -15.52 -0.04
N ALA A 12 0.03 -15.30 -0.75
CA ALA A 12 -1.29 -15.32 -0.13
C ALA A 12 -1.64 -16.69 0.45
N VAL A 13 -1.30 -17.77 -0.25
CA VAL A 13 -1.57 -19.15 0.18
C VAL A 13 -0.71 -19.55 1.38
N LEU A 14 0.59 -19.25 1.37
CA LEU A 14 1.51 -19.58 2.47
C LEU A 14 1.14 -18.82 3.73
N VAL A 15 0.83 -17.52 3.62
CA VAL A 15 0.42 -16.73 4.78
C VAL A 15 -0.93 -17.19 5.30
N LYS A 16 -1.92 -17.44 4.42
CA LYS A 16 -3.21 -17.99 4.82
C LYS A 16 -3.06 -19.34 5.52
N ARG A 17 -2.23 -20.23 4.97
CA ARG A 17 -1.95 -21.55 5.53
C ARG A 17 -1.35 -21.44 6.92
N ASP A 18 -0.34 -20.61 7.10
CA ASP A 18 0.29 -20.36 8.40
C ASP A 18 -0.71 -19.82 9.41
N PHE A 19 -1.47 -18.80 8.99
CA PHE A 19 -2.44 -18.14 9.85
C PHE A 19 -3.59 -19.08 10.26
N LEU A 20 -4.01 -19.99 9.37
CA LEU A 20 -5.00 -21.03 9.68
C LEU A 20 -4.45 -22.12 10.60
N ARG A 21 -3.14 -22.40 10.57
CA ARG A 21 -2.51 -23.45 11.38
C ARG A 21 -2.05 -22.97 12.76
N LEU A 22 -1.48 -21.79 12.83
CA LEU A 22 -0.78 -21.26 14.01
C LEU A 22 -1.55 -20.12 14.69
N GLY A 23 -2.56 -19.54 14.03
CA GLY A 23 -3.24 -18.33 14.50
C GLY A 23 -2.45 -17.04 14.29
N HIS A 24 -1.16 -17.13 13.93
CA HIS A 24 -0.26 -16.04 13.56
C HIS A 24 0.58 -16.42 12.33
N VAL A 25 1.32 -15.47 11.77
CA VAL A 25 2.29 -15.75 10.69
C VAL A 25 3.61 -16.21 11.32
N SER A 26 4.23 -17.29 10.83
CA SER A 26 5.54 -17.72 11.34
C SER A 26 6.64 -16.76 10.91
N LEU A 27 7.72 -16.67 11.69
CA LEU A 27 8.86 -15.81 11.38
C LEU A 27 9.44 -16.05 9.97
N PRO A 28 9.63 -17.30 9.50
CA PRO A 28 10.10 -17.55 8.12
C PRO A 28 9.17 -16.98 7.06
N VAL A 29 7.86 -17.14 7.23
CA VAL A 29 6.87 -16.60 6.28
C VAL A 29 6.86 -15.08 6.33
N ALA A 30 6.95 -14.47 7.52
CA ALA A 30 7.03 -13.02 7.67
C ALA A 30 8.30 -12.41 7.05
N VAL A 31 9.46 -13.07 7.20
CA VAL A 31 10.72 -12.66 6.55
C VAL A 31 10.59 -12.77 5.04
N TRP A 32 10.04 -13.88 4.54
CA TRP A 32 9.85 -14.10 3.11
C TRP A 32 8.86 -13.09 2.49
N THR A 33 7.74 -12.79 3.16
CA THR A 33 6.77 -11.79 2.67
C THR A 33 7.37 -10.39 2.67
N GLY A 34 8.10 -10.03 3.73
CA GLY A 34 8.85 -8.78 3.80
C GLY A 34 9.86 -8.65 2.66
N ALA A 35 10.66 -9.69 2.43
CA ALA A 35 11.62 -9.72 1.33
C ALA A 35 10.94 -9.65 -0.05
N ALA A 36 9.81 -10.35 -0.24
CA ALA A 36 9.05 -10.31 -1.47
C ALA A 36 8.48 -8.91 -1.76
N MET A 37 7.90 -8.23 -0.75
CA MET A 37 7.34 -6.89 -0.92
C MET A 37 8.42 -5.83 -1.20
N HIS A 38 9.54 -5.84 -0.45
CA HIS A 38 10.62 -4.89 -0.67
C HIS A 38 11.40 -5.19 -1.96
N GLY A 39 11.61 -6.48 -2.27
CA GLY A 39 12.22 -6.92 -3.52
C GLY A 39 11.39 -6.50 -4.73
N HIS A 40 10.06 -6.61 -4.65
CA HIS A 40 9.15 -6.14 -5.70
C HIS A 40 9.21 -4.62 -5.88
N ALA A 41 9.28 -3.85 -4.79
CA ALA A 41 9.45 -2.41 -4.85
C ALA A 41 10.76 -2.00 -5.55
N ILE A 42 11.88 -2.61 -5.17
CA ILE A 42 13.19 -2.39 -5.80
C ILE A 42 13.13 -2.78 -7.27
N ALA A 43 12.60 -3.97 -7.59
CA ALA A 43 12.47 -4.44 -8.96
C ALA A 43 11.66 -3.47 -9.81
N THR A 44 10.59 -2.88 -9.28
CA THR A 44 9.78 -1.88 -10.01
C THR A 44 10.61 -0.67 -10.43
N PHE A 45 11.45 -0.14 -9.55
CA PHE A 45 12.34 0.98 -9.88
C PHE A 45 13.46 0.58 -10.85
N VAL A 46 14.01 -0.63 -10.69
CA VAL A 46 14.99 -1.18 -11.64
C VAL A 46 14.37 -1.28 -13.02
N MET A 47 13.15 -1.82 -13.13
CA MET A 47 12.44 -1.90 -14.41
C MET A 47 12.13 -0.51 -14.98
N ALA A 48 11.70 0.44 -14.14
CA ALA A 48 11.46 1.81 -14.58
C ALA A 48 12.71 2.44 -15.22
N TRP A 49 13.91 2.10 -14.72
CA TRP A 49 15.18 2.54 -15.30
C TRP A 49 15.60 1.72 -16.52
N SER A 50 15.62 0.39 -16.42
CA SER A 50 16.17 -0.49 -17.46
C SER A 50 15.29 -0.60 -18.70
N ASP A 51 13.97 -0.46 -18.54
CA ASP A 51 12.96 -0.54 -19.60
C ASP A 51 12.39 0.85 -19.92
N SER A 52 13.12 1.91 -19.59
CA SER A 52 12.70 3.28 -19.89
C SER A 52 12.52 3.48 -21.39
N GLY A 53 11.43 4.14 -21.79
CA GLY A 53 11.12 4.39 -23.19
C GLY A 53 10.34 3.29 -23.90
N SER A 54 10.12 2.14 -23.26
CA SER A 54 9.50 0.97 -23.91
C SER A 54 8.03 1.16 -24.29
N ALA A 55 7.27 1.95 -23.53
CA ALA A 55 5.90 2.35 -23.86
C ALA A 55 5.87 3.66 -24.66
N TYR A 56 6.68 4.64 -24.25
CA TYR A 56 6.86 5.93 -24.91
C TYR A 56 8.15 6.60 -24.44
N SER A 57 8.77 7.43 -25.28
CA SER A 57 10.00 8.15 -24.92
C SER A 57 9.75 9.12 -23.75
N PRO A 58 10.60 9.10 -22.71
CA PRO A 58 10.51 10.07 -21.63
C PRO A 58 10.69 11.50 -22.14
N THR A 59 9.77 12.37 -21.78
CA THR A 59 9.83 13.81 -22.08
C THR A 59 9.51 14.59 -20.82
N LEU A 60 9.66 15.93 -20.84
CA LEU A 60 9.21 16.76 -19.72
C LEU A 60 7.71 16.55 -19.41
N TRP A 61 6.90 16.27 -20.44
CA TRP A 61 5.47 16.01 -20.28
C TRP A 61 5.14 14.68 -19.61
N SER A 62 6.08 13.73 -19.56
CA SER A 62 5.93 12.50 -18.76
C SER A 62 6.62 12.61 -17.41
N LEU A 63 7.82 13.20 -17.38
CA LEU A 63 8.65 13.33 -16.18
C LEU A 63 8.01 14.23 -15.12
N VAL A 64 7.44 15.37 -15.51
CA VAL A 64 6.80 16.30 -14.56
C VAL A 64 5.59 15.67 -13.87
N PRO A 65 4.54 15.22 -14.58
CA PRO A 65 3.40 14.59 -13.91
C PRO A 65 3.79 13.29 -13.20
N GLY A 66 4.67 12.47 -13.77
CA GLY A 66 5.18 11.27 -13.11
C GLY A 66 5.88 11.57 -11.79
N GLY A 67 6.73 12.60 -11.76
CA GLY A 67 7.40 13.09 -10.56
C GLY A 67 6.43 13.67 -9.52
N LEU A 68 5.39 14.39 -9.95
CA LEU A 68 4.33 14.89 -9.07
C LEU A 68 3.53 13.74 -8.42
N ILE A 69 3.17 12.72 -9.20
CA ILE A 69 2.49 11.52 -8.67
C ILE A 69 3.40 10.79 -7.67
N PHE A 70 4.68 10.64 -8.00
CA PHE A 70 5.65 9.98 -7.13
C PHE A 70 5.80 10.71 -5.80
N THR A 71 6.02 12.02 -5.85
CA THR A 71 6.22 12.86 -4.67
C THR A 71 4.95 12.93 -3.81
N PHE A 72 3.78 12.96 -4.43
CA PHE A 72 2.50 12.85 -3.72
C PHE A 72 2.35 11.51 -3.02
N GLY A 73 2.71 10.40 -3.67
CA GLY A 73 2.75 9.07 -3.05
C GLY A 73 3.66 9.02 -1.82
N ALA A 74 4.89 9.57 -1.94
CA ALA A 74 5.83 9.66 -0.84
C ALA A 74 5.30 10.51 0.33
N TYR A 75 4.60 11.61 0.02
CA TYR A 75 3.96 12.45 1.02
C TYR A 75 2.85 11.72 1.80
N ILE A 76 2.02 10.90 1.13
CA ILE A 76 1.03 10.06 1.81
C ILE A 76 1.70 9.08 2.77
N ILE A 77 2.81 8.45 2.37
CA ILE A 77 3.57 7.55 3.25
C ILE A 77 4.12 8.30 4.46
N TYR A 78 4.66 9.50 4.24
CA TYR A 78 5.13 10.36 5.32
C TYR A 78 4.01 10.66 6.33
N LEU A 79 2.81 11.06 5.87
CA LEU A 79 1.67 11.30 6.75
C LEU A 79 1.25 10.05 7.52
N GLY A 80 1.29 8.88 6.88
CA GLY A 80 0.99 7.60 7.52
C GLY A 80 1.97 7.27 8.64
N ARG A 81 3.28 7.41 8.37
CA ARG A 81 4.33 7.19 9.38
C ARG A 81 4.26 8.21 10.52
N LYS A 82 3.92 9.47 10.21
CA LYS A 82 3.71 10.52 11.21
C LYS A 82 2.54 10.17 12.14
N ALA A 83 1.43 9.67 11.61
CA ALA A 83 0.28 9.24 12.41
C ALA A 83 0.61 8.07 13.34
N TYR A 84 1.45 7.13 12.92
CA TYR A 84 1.90 6.04 13.81
C TYR A 84 2.76 6.51 14.98
N GLY A 85 3.55 7.57 14.80
CA GLY A 85 4.40 8.19 15.83
C GLY A 85 5.57 7.33 16.35
N ASP A 86 5.57 6.02 16.11
CA ASP A 86 6.56 5.05 16.58
C ASP A 86 6.90 4.05 15.46
N ARG A 87 8.19 3.90 15.14
CA ARG A 87 8.67 2.96 14.12
C ARG A 87 8.26 1.52 14.43
N LYS A 88 8.22 1.13 15.71
CA LYS A 88 7.80 -0.22 16.09
C LYS A 88 6.35 -0.50 15.69
N ARG A 89 5.47 0.50 15.73
CA ARG A 89 4.09 0.36 15.25
C ARG A 89 4.02 0.27 13.73
N VAL A 90 4.82 1.07 13.02
CA VAL A 90 4.90 1.03 11.54
C VAL A 90 5.30 -0.36 11.02
N TYR A 91 6.18 -1.06 11.73
CA TYR A 91 6.64 -2.41 11.36
C TYR A 91 5.85 -3.55 12.02
N GLY A 92 4.74 -3.25 12.72
CA GLY A 92 3.94 -4.28 13.41
C GLY A 92 4.64 -4.95 14.60
N LEU A 93 5.71 -4.35 15.13
CA LEU A 93 6.43 -4.83 16.32
C LEU A 93 5.81 -4.35 17.63
N LYS A 94 4.79 -3.49 17.55
CA LYS A 94 4.06 -2.93 18.70
C LYS A 94 2.64 -2.63 18.26
N GLU A 95 1.66 -3.36 18.81
CA GLU A 95 0.25 -3.30 18.43
C GLU A 95 -0.62 -2.85 19.62
N ASN A 96 -0.20 -1.80 20.33
CA ASN A 96 -0.88 -1.37 21.56
C ASN A 96 -2.00 -0.33 21.34
N GLU A 97 -2.26 0.07 20.08
CA GLU A 97 -3.21 1.12 19.74
C GLU A 97 -3.70 0.95 18.30
N LEU A 98 -5.01 1.11 18.07
CA LEU A 98 -5.58 1.17 16.74
C LEU A 98 -5.48 2.62 16.21
N ILE A 99 -4.68 2.83 15.16
CA ILE A 99 -4.47 4.16 14.59
C ILE A 99 -5.61 4.51 13.62
N GLU A 100 -6.49 5.42 14.05
CA GLU A 100 -7.65 5.89 13.26
C GLU A 100 -7.67 7.41 13.03
N HIS A 101 -6.56 8.11 13.31
CA HIS A 101 -6.43 9.57 13.17
C HIS A 101 -5.49 9.98 12.03
N GLY A 102 -5.45 11.29 11.71
CA GLY A 102 -4.65 11.80 10.60
C GLY A 102 -5.10 11.23 9.25
N ILE A 103 -4.15 10.79 8.42
CA ILE A 103 -4.45 10.22 7.10
C ILE A 103 -5.29 8.93 7.17
N TYR A 104 -5.26 8.24 8.33
CA TYR A 104 -6.04 7.02 8.57
C TYR A 104 -7.56 7.28 8.69
N ARG A 105 -8.00 8.54 8.81
CA ARG A 105 -9.44 8.88 8.73
C ARG A 105 -10.02 8.73 7.32
N ARG A 106 -9.18 8.77 6.27
CA ARG A 106 -9.60 8.73 4.86
C ARG A 106 -9.37 7.36 4.21
N SER A 107 -8.44 6.59 4.76
CA SER A 107 -8.03 5.28 4.26
C SER A 107 -7.53 4.43 5.39
N ARG A 108 -7.91 3.15 5.43
CA ARG A 108 -7.30 2.19 6.36
C ARG A 108 -5.89 1.78 5.94
N ASN A 109 -5.54 1.96 4.66
CA ASN A 109 -4.29 1.50 4.04
C ASN A 109 -3.55 2.60 3.24
N PRO A 110 -3.33 3.80 3.80
CA PRO A 110 -2.81 4.94 3.05
C PRO A 110 -1.36 4.75 2.58
N GLN A 111 -0.52 4.10 3.38
CA GLN A 111 0.89 3.87 3.01
C GLN A 111 1.01 2.96 1.79
N TYR A 112 0.19 1.91 1.72
CA TYR A 112 0.12 1.02 0.56
C TYR A 112 -0.29 1.75 -0.72
N LEU A 113 -1.27 2.65 -0.63
CA LEU A 113 -1.64 3.53 -1.73
C LEU A 113 -0.48 4.45 -2.13
N GLY A 114 0.23 5.02 -1.15
CA GLY A 114 1.40 5.86 -1.41
C GLY A 114 2.51 5.13 -2.17
N TYR A 115 2.81 3.87 -1.80
CA TYR A 115 3.78 3.06 -2.55
C TYR A 115 3.31 2.79 -3.98
N TRP A 116 2.03 2.45 -4.17
CA TRP A 116 1.48 2.23 -5.50
C TRP A 116 1.57 3.51 -6.37
N LEU A 117 1.26 4.68 -5.81
CA LEU A 117 1.45 5.97 -6.49
C LEU A 117 2.91 6.23 -6.85
N MET A 118 3.86 5.93 -5.97
CA MET A 118 5.29 6.02 -6.29
C MET A 118 5.66 5.14 -7.50
N PHE A 119 5.13 3.92 -7.58
CA PHE A 119 5.41 3.02 -8.71
C PHE A 119 4.77 3.51 -10.01
N VAL A 120 3.52 3.95 -9.97
CA VAL A 120 2.82 4.53 -11.14
C VAL A 120 3.52 5.82 -11.59
N GLY A 121 3.95 6.67 -10.67
CA GLY A 121 4.70 7.90 -10.97
C GLY A 121 6.04 7.61 -11.64
N ALA A 122 6.79 6.62 -11.13
CA ALA A 122 8.05 6.18 -11.74
C ALA A 122 7.84 5.58 -13.14
N ALA A 123 6.85 4.68 -13.30
CA ALA A 123 6.51 4.08 -14.58
C ALA A 123 6.05 5.12 -15.62
N SER A 124 5.26 6.11 -15.18
CA SER A 124 4.80 7.20 -16.03
C SER A 124 5.95 8.13 -16.42
N GLY A 125 6.80 8.51 -15.46
CA GLY A 125 7.96 9.36 -15.72
C GLY A 125 8.91 8.73 -16.74
N SER A 126 9.20 7.44 -16.57
CA SER A 126 10.15 6.72 -17.42
C SER A 126 9.56 6.11 -18.68
N GLY A 127 8.23 6.17 -18.88
CA GLY A 127 7.54 5.55 -20.00
C GLY A 127 7.79 4.05 -20.13
N SER A 128 7.95 3.34 -18.99
CA SER A 128 8.25 1.91 -18.96
C SER A 128 6.99 1.06 -18.84
N LEU A 129 6.71 0.24 -19.86
CA LEU A 129 5.62 -0.72 -19.85
C LEU A 129 5.81 -1.79 -18.77
N LEU A 130 7.05 -2.25 -18.56
CA LEU A 130 7.34 -3.25 -17.53
C LEU A 130 7.14 -2.68 -16.12
N ALA A 131 7.52 -1.43 -15.87
CA ALA A 131 7.26 -0.78 -14.59
C ALA A 131 5.75 -0.65 -14.28
N PHE A 132 4.90 -0.34 -15.27
CA PHE A 132 3.45 -0.37 -15.10
C PHE A 132 2.94 -1.78 -14.76
N GLY A 133 3.45 -2.81 -15.44
CA GLY A 133 3.13 -4.21 -15.13
C GLY A 133 3.49 -4.57 -13.69
N PHE A 134 4.66 -4.14 -13.21
CA PHE A 134 5.07 -4.35 -11.82
C PHE A 134 4.23 -3.55 -10.83
N ALA A 135 3.84 -2.31 -11.13
CA ALA A 135 2.93 -1.53 -10.29
C ALA A 135 1.56 -2.21 -10.12
N LEU A 136 1.03 -2.80 -11.20
CA LEU A 136 -0.22 -3.58 -11.14
C LEU A 136 -0.07 -4.83 -10.27
N VAL A 137 1.03 -5.57 -10.45
CA VAL A 137 1.31 -6.77 -9.62
C VAL A 137 1.43 -6.41 -8.15
N PHE A 138 2.08 -5.30 -7.83
CA PHE A 138 2.17 -4.80 -6.46
C PHE A 138 0.78 -4.52 -5.87
N ALA A 139 -0.11 -3.86 -6.63
CA ALA A 139 -1.47 -3.60 -6.16
C ALA A 139 -2.22 -4.88 -5.83
N LEU A 140 -2.10 -5.92 -6.67
CA LEU A 140 -2.72 -7.23 -6.45
C LEU A 140 -2.12 -7.94 -5.23
N LEU A 141 -0.79 -7.92 -5.09
CA LEU A 141 -0.07 -8.48 -3.94
C LEU A 141 -0.54 -7.87 -2.62
N VAL A 142 -0.54 -6.55 -2.58
CA VAL A 142 -0.94 -5.78 -1.40
C VAL A 142 -2.43 -5.96 -1.11
N HIS A 143 -3.29 -6.01 -2.13
CA HIS A 143 -4.70 -6.29 -1.92
C HIS A 143 -4.93 -7.67 -1.29
N GLY A 144 -4.25 -8.70 -1.78
CA GLY A 144 -4.28 -10.04 -1.19
C GLY A 144 -3.77 -10.04 0.24
N TYR A 145 -2.63 -9.40 0.51
CA TYR A 145 -2.07 -9.28 1.86
C TYR A 145 -3.03 -8.60 2.83
N ILE A 146 -3.57 -7.43 2.48
CA ILE A 146 -4.50 -6.68 3.32
C ILE A 146 -5.72 -7.54 3.67
N THR A 147 -6.35 -8.15 2.68
CA THR A 147 -7.64 -8.85 2.87
C THR A 147 -7.51 -10.20 3.56
N ILE A 148 -6.40 -10.90 3.37
CA ILE A 148 -6.21 -12.28 3.89
C ILE A 148 -5.48 -12.27 5.23
N VAL A 149 -4.63 -11.27 5.47
CA VAL A 149 -3.68 -11.25 6.57
C VAL A 149 -3.99 -10.10 7.52
N GLU A 150 -3.87 -8.87 7.03
CA GLU A 150 -3.87 -7.67 7.87
C GLU A 150 -5.25 -7.39 8.48
N GLU A 151 -6.31 -7.31 7.67
CA GLU A 151 -7.65 -7.03 8.20
C GLU A 151 -8.17 -8.13 9.14
N PRO A 152 -7.99 -9.44 8.84
CA PRO A 152 -8.35 -10.49 9.79
C PRO A 152 -7.52 -10.44 11.08
N HIS A 153 -6.23 -10.13 11.00
CA HIS A 153 -5.37 -9.96 12.19
C HIS A 153 -5.85 -8.79 13.05
N LEU A 154 -6.03 -7.61 12.46
CA LEU A 154 -6.54 -6.42 13.15
C LEU A 154 -7.93 -6.66 13.76
N LYS A 155 -8.79 -7.41 13.07
CA LYS A 155 -10.11 -7.78 13.61
C LYS A 155 -10.01 -8.73 14.81
N ARG A 156 -9.06 -9.67 14.82
CA ARG A 156 -8.83 -10.55 15.98
C ARG A 156 -8.24 -9.79 17.16
N HIS A 157 -7.29 -8.89 16.89
CA HIS A 157 -6.54 -8.16 17.92
C HIS A 157 -7.34 -7.03 18.56
N PHE A 158 -8.05 -6.21 17.77
CA PHE A 158 -8.81 -5.05 18.24
C PHE A 158 -10.34 -5.27 18.27
N GLY A 159 -10.84 -6.39 17.75
CA GLY A 159 -12.25 -6.78 17.89
C GLY A 159 -13.26 -5.77 17.36
N ALA A 160 -14.13 -5.29 18.27
CA ALA A 160 -15.22 -4.38 17.96
C ALA A 160 -14.74 -3.02 17.46
N ASP A 161 -13.65 -2.49 18.02
CA ASP A 161 -13.11 -1.18 17.65
C ASP A 161 -12.69 -1.15 16.17
N TYR A 162 -12.00 -2.20 15.72
CA TYR A 162 -11.63 -2.34 14.32
C TYR A 162 -12.84 -2.53 13.41
N THR A 163 -13.86 -3.25 13.87
CA THR A 163 -15.10 -3.44 13.11
C THR A 163 -15.82 -2.11 12.90
N LEU A 164 -15.93 -1.27 13.94
CA LEU A 164 -16.51 0.07 13.85
C LEU A 164 -15.67 0.99 12.96
N TYR A 165 -14.35 0.91 13.05
CA TYR A 165 -13.44 1.64 12.16
C TYR A 165 -13.65 1.28 10.69
N CYS A 166 -13.85 -0.01 10.38
CA CYS A 166 -14.12 -0.48 9.01
C CYS A 166 -15.44 0.04 8.43
N GLN A 167 -16.44 0.32 9.27
CA GLN A 167 -17.72 0.93 8.84
C GLN A 167 -17.56 2.41 8.52
N ARG A 168 -16.68 3.12 9.24
CA ARG A 168 -16.44 4.56 9.07
C ARG A 168 -15.47 4.86 7.92
N VAL A 169 -14.45 4.02 7.72
CA VAL A 169 -13.31 4.33 6.84
C VAL A 169 -13.15 3.27 5.75
N ALA A 170 -13.05 3.73 4.49
CA ALA A 170 -12.82 2.87 3.34
C ALA A 170 -11.44 2.20 3.38
N ARG A 171 -11.32 1.04 2.75
CA ARG A 171 -10.05 0.28 2.69
C ARG A 171 -8.94 1.09 2.04
N TYR A 172 -9.22 1.74 0.91
CA TYR A 172 -8.21 2.46 0.12
C TYR A 172 -8.40 3.96 0.10
N PHE A 173 -9.59 4.46 -0.24
CA PHE A 173 -9.88 5.89 -0.08
C PHE A 173 -11.39 6.10 -0.09
N ARG A 174 -11.84 7.04 0.75
CA ARG A 174 -13.19 7.61 0.67
C ARG A 174 -13.04 9.09 0.32
N ILE A 175 -13.67 9.53 -0.76
CA ILE A 175 -13.77 10.96 -1.10
C ILE A 175 -15.05 11.47 -0.45
N ASP A 176 -14.95 11.97 0.77
CA ASP A 176 -16.08 12.60 1.45
C ASP A 176 -16.19 14.07 1.02
N ALA A 177 -16.53 14.30 -0.25
CA ALA A 177 -16.74 15.65 -0.77
C ALA A 177 -17.89 16.41 -0.06
N SER A 178 -18.77 15.69 0.66
CA SER A 178 -19.97 16.25 1.28
C SER A 178 -19.79 16.69 2.73
N GLU A 179 -18.83 16.16 3.49
CA GLU A 179 -18.60 16.53 4.89
C GLU A 179 -17.75 17.80 4.99
N ASP A 180 -16.71 17.91 4.17
CA ASP A 180 -15.84 19.10 4.13
C ASP A 180 -16.62 20.33 3.62
N LEU A 181 -17.47 20.16 2.59
CA LEU A 181 -18.35 21.22 2.08
C LEU A 181 -19.43 21.64 3.09
N LYS A 182 -20.00 20.70 3.85
CA LYS A 182 -20.97 21.01 4.91
C LYS A 182 -20.33 21.75 6.08
N LYS A 183 -19.05 21.48 6.37
CA LYS A 183 -18.30 22.21 7.38
C LYS A 183 -17.97 23.63 6.93
N GLU A 184 -17.50 23.81 5.70
CA GLU A 184 -17.24 25.14 5.12
C GLU A 184 -18.52 25.99 5.01
N LEU A 185 -19.68 25.37 4.72
CA LEU A 185 -20.98 26.05 4.69
C LEU A 185 -21.60 26.29 6.08
N ALA A 186 -21.10 25.62 7.13
CA ALA A 186 -21.57 25.81 8.50
C ALA A 186 -20.70 26.82 9.28
N ASP A 187 -19.44 26.98 8.88
CA ASP A 187 -18.46 27.87 9.50
C ASP A 187 -18.30 29.22 8.76
N GLY A 188 -19.06 29.47 7.68
CA GLY A 188 -19.07 30.71 6.88
C GLY A 188 -20.45 31.36 6.80
#